data_AF-A0A3B1DIU2-F1
#
_entry.id   AF-A0A3B1DIU2-F1
#
_cell.length_a   1.000
_cell.length_b   1.000
_cell.length_c   1.000
_cell.angle_alpha   90.00
_cell.angle_beta   90.00
_cell.angle_gamma   90.00
#
_symmetry.space_group_name_H-M   'P 1'
#
loop_
_entity.id
_entity.type
_entity.pdbx_description
1 polymer ?
#
loop_
_entity_poly.entity_id
_entity_poly.type
_entity_poly.pdbx_seq_one_letter_code
_entity_poly.pdbx_strand_id
1 'polypeptide(L)'
;MKNVGTSENRVSIIFKPRRRKVLGKYVISKATVFMTMQTQLEIVHRCQKVMSHAWVVRTFIKHCDEVEDFPELMNIARIIFDTSCALETRLDDPAQYLRMLQKKIGKFQKAVEQFHIDAPQASTHTNFVQAGISLQTSLDDLQSLLQLGLSLPE
;
A
#
# COMPACT_ATOMS: atom_id res chain seq x y z
N MET A 1 -40.99 -51.38 2.79
CA MET A 1 -40.89 -50.38 1.71
C MET A 1 -39.77 -49.41 2.06
N LYS A 2 -38.80 -49.28 1.15
CA LYS A 2 -37.78 -48.22 0.97
C LYS A 2 -36.74 -47.95 2.08
N ASN A 3 -35.51 -48.33 1.75
CA ASN A 3 -34.22 -47.90 2.30
C ASN A 3 -34.06 -46.36 2.30
N VAL A 4 -33.41 -45.81 3.33
CA VAL A 4 -32.19 -44.94 3.28
C VAL A 4 -31.63 -44.99 4.73
N GLY A 5 -30.42 -45.44 5.07
CA GLY A 5 -29.16 -45.38 4.36
C GLY A 5 -28.30 -44.21 4.89
N THR A 6 -28.02 -44.14 6.20
CA THR A 6 -27.10 -43.12 6.75
C THR A 6 -25.79 -43.79 7.13
N SER A 7 -24.96 -44.04 6.11
CA SER A 7 -23.56 -44.41 6.29
C SER A 7 -22.81 -43.24 6.95
N GLU A 8 -22.14 -43.52 8.05
CA GLU A 8 -21.12 -42.66 8.65
C GLU A 8 -20.00 -42.40 7.62
N ASN A 9 -20.05 -41.24 6.95
CA ASN A 9 -18.92 -40.73 6.18
C ASN A 9 -18.08 -39.81 7.07
N ARG A 10 -17.32 -40.40 8.00
CA ARG A 10 -16.13 -39.72 8.53
C ARG A 10 -15.03 -39.82 7.48
N VAL A 11 -14.89 -38.77 6.67
CA VAL A 11 -13.71 -38.61 5.82
C VAL A 11 -12.53 -38.29 6.73
N SER A 12 -11.83 -39.33 7.17
CA SER A 12 -10.51 -39.21 7.79
C SER A 12 -9.53 -38.74 6.72
N ILE A 13 -9.26 -37.43 6.66
CA ILE A 13 -8.22 -36.88 5.80
C ILE A 13 -6.87 -37.28 6.40
N ILE A 14 -6.37 -38.45 6.01
CA ILE A 14 -5.01 -38.90 6.31
C ILE A 14 -4.07 -38.11 5.41
N PHE A 15 -3.43 -37.08 5.96
CA PHE A 15 -2.37 -36.33 5.28
C PHE A 15 -1.14 -37.23 5.15
N LYS A 16 -0.98 -37.93 4.01
CA LYS A 16 0.26 -38.67 3.73
C LYS A 16 1.40 -37.66 3.52
N PRO A 17 2.50 -37.72 4.27
CA PRO A 17 3.63 -36.82 4.07
C PRO A 17 4.21 -37.04 2.67
N ARG A 18 4.18 -35.98 1.84
CA ARG A 18 4.77 -35.97 0.50
C ARG A 18 6.29 -36.09 0.66
N ARG A 19 6.86 -37.26 0.33
CA ARG A 19 8.31 -37.49 0.32
C ARG A 19 8.99 -36.42 -0.55
N ARG A 20 9.69 -35.46 0.08
CA ARG A 20 10.63 -34.60 -0.63
C ARG A 20 11.83 -35.46 -1.03
N LYS A 21 12.08 -35.59 -2.34
CA LYS A 21 13.38 -36.03 -2.84
C LYS A 21 14.41 -34.99 -2.41
N VAL A 22 15.38 -35.40 -1.59
CA VAL A 22 16.53 -34.57 -1.24
C VAL A 22 17.46 -34.57 -2.45
N LEU A 23 17.37 -33.51 -3.26
CA LEU A 23 18.31 -33.27 -4.35
C LEU A 23 19.46 -32.42 -3.80
N GLY A 24 20.66 -33.00 -3.84
CA GLY A 24 21.92 -32.31 -4.11
C GLY A 24 22.35 -31.22 -3.12
N LYS A 25 23.43 -31.50 -2.40
CA LYS A 25 24.26 -30.50 -1.71
C LYS A 25 24.65 -29.38 -2.68
N TYR A 26 23.97 -28.24 -2.62
CA TYR A 26 24.47 -27.01 -3.23
C TYR A 26 25.44 -26.37 -2.24
N VAL A 27 26.72 -26.44 -2.59
CA VAL A 27 27.79 -25.64 -2.01
C VAL A 27 27.39 -24.18 -2.18
N ILE A 28 26.99 -23.54 -1.08
CA ILE A 28 26.70 -22.11 -1.05
C ILE A 28 28.04 -21.39 -1.21
N SER A 29 28.40 -21.10 -2.46
CA SER A 29 29.50 -20.20 -2.77
C SER A 29 29.18 -18.83 -2.19
N LYS A 30 30.13 -18.27 -1.44
CA LYS A 30 30.09 -17.01 -0.68
C LYS A 30 29.95 -15.72 -1.53
N ALA A 31 29.46 -15.79 -2.76
CA ALA A 31 29.34 -14.63 -3.62
C ALA A 31 28.13 -14.77 -4.53
N THR A 32 26.98 -14.25 -4.09
CA THR A 32 25.90 -13.62 -4.89
C THR A 32 24.70 -13.42 -3.96
N VAL A 33 24.86 -12.56 -2.95
CA VAL A 33 23.72 -11.75 -2.52
C VAL A 33 23.79 -10.54 -3.44
N PHE A 34 22.98 -10.54 -4.50
CA PHE A 34 22.71 -9.31 -5.26
C PHE A 34 22.05 -8.34 -4.28
N MET A 35 22.85 -7.56 -3.56
CA MET A 35 22.42 -6.27 -3.03
C MET A 35 22.23 -5.40 -4.27
N THR A 36 21.04 -5.45 -4.86
CA THR A 36 20.67 -4.59 -5.98
C THR A 36 20.84 -3.16 -5.52
N MET A 37 21.83 -2.45 -6.08
CA MET A 37 21.95 -1.01 -5.93
C MET A 37 20.66 -0.41 -6.48
N GLN A 38 19.82 0.14 -5.61
CA GLN A 38 18.57 0.76 -6.04
C GLN A 38 18.88 2.05 -6.79
N THR A 39 18.15 2.31 -7.87
CA THR A 39 18.25 3.59 -8.61
C THR A 39 17.12 4.54 -8.21
N GLN A 40 17.30 5.84 -8.42
CA GLN A 40 16.22 6.80 -8.18
C GLN A 40 14.96 6.48 -9.01
N LEU A 41 15.14 5.97 -10.24
CA LEU A 41 14.02 5.53 -11.09
C LEU A 41 13.22 4.38 -10.45
N GLU A 42 13.90 3.39 -9.86
CA GLU A 42 13.23 2.32 -9.12
C GLU A 42 12.45 2.86 -7.91
N ILE A 43 12.98 3.87 -7.22
CA ILE A 43 12.27 4.54 -6.13
C ILE A 43 11.01 5.25 -6.64
N VAL A 44 11.09 5.96 -7.77
CA VAL A 44 9.92 6.59 -8.40
C VAL A 44 8.83 5.56 -8.69
N HIS A 45 9.18 4.43 -9.30
CA HIS A 45 8.22 3.35 -9.57
C HIS A 45 7.58 2.79 -8.30
N ARG A 46 8.33 2.70 -7.20
CA ARG A 46 7.78 2.28 -5.90
C ARG A 46 6.85 3.35 -5.33
N CYS A 47 7.20 4.64 -5.41
CA CYS A 47 6.32 5.73 -5.00
C CYS A 47 5.00 5.71 -5.77
N GLN A 48 5.02 5.42 -7.08
CA GLN A 48 3.80 5.30 -7.89
C GLN A 48 2.89 4.17 -7.40
N LYS A 49 3.47 3.01 -7.03
CA LYS A 49 2.70 1.92 -6.41
C LYS A 49 2.05 2.37 -5.11
N VAL A 50 2.80 3.05 -4.24
CA VAL A 50 2.25 3.56 -2.97
C VAL A 50 1.13 4.59 -3.21
N MET A 51 1.32 5.53 -4.14
CA MET A 51 0.28 6.50 -4.50
C MET A 51 -0.98 5.83 -5.07
N SER A 52 -0.87 4.68 -5.72
CA SER A 52 -2.05 3.94 -6.19
C SER A 52 -2.95 3.46 -5.04
N HIS A 53 -2.38 3.10 -3.88
CA HIS A 53 -3.14 2.74 -2.69
C HIS A 53 -3.88 3.96 -2.12
N ALA A 54 -3.19 5.10 -2.02
CA ALA A 54 -3.83 6.36 -1.64
C ALA A 54 -4.97 6.74 -2.61
N TRP A 55 -4.81 6.47 -3.91
CA TRP A 55 -5.86 6.75 -4.91
C TRP A 55 -7.14 5.93 -4.69
N VAL A 56 -7.03 4.68 -4.23
CA VAL A 56 -8.19 3.88 -3.85
C VAL A 56 -8.94 4.53 -2.70
N VAL A 57 -8.24 5.00 -1.66
CA VAL A 57 -8.87 5.71 -0.54
C VAL A 57 -9.52 7.01 -0.99
N ARG A 58 -8.87 7.79 -1.85
CA ARG A 58 -9.49 8.98 -2.47
C ARG A 58 -10.80 8.63 -3.17
N THR A 59 -10.81 7.54 -3.93
CA THR A 59 -11.99 7.11 -4.67
C THR A 59 -13.11 6.72 -3.71
N PHE A 60 -12.80 6.00 -2.63
CA PHE A 60 -13.76 5.71 -1.57
C PHE A 60 -14.36 6.98 -0.95
N ILE A 61 -13.52 7.88 -0.44
CA ILE A 61 -13.98 9.10 0.25
C ILE A 61 -14.82 10.01 -0.64
N LYS A 62 -14.48 10.11 -1.93
CA LYS A 62 -15.23 10.95 -2.87
C LYS A 62 -16.67 10.46 -3.11
N HIS A 63 -16.95 9.19 -2.87
CA HIS A 63 -18.24 8.57 -3.21
C HIS A 63 -18.95 7.93 -2.01
N CYS A 64 -18.45 8.13 -0.79
CA CYS A 64 -19.14 7.67 0.41
C CYS A 64 -20.24 8.67 0.78
N ASP A 65 -21.39 8.18 1.25
CA ASP A 65 -22.54 9.02 1.57
C ASP A 65 -22.23 9.97 2.74
N GLU A 66 -21.35 9.56 3.66
CA GLU A 66 -20.94 10.36 4.81
C GLU A 66 -20.33 11.72 4.44
N VAL A 67 -19.85 11.88 3.21
CA VAL A 67 -19.25 13.15 2.75
C VAL A 67 -20.27 14.28 2.60
N GLU A 68 -21.57 13.94 2.47
CA GLU A 68 -22.65 14.93 2.40
C GLU A 68 -22.83 15.65 3.75
N ASP A 69 -22.73 14.90 4.85
CA ASP A 69 -22.84 15.40 6.22
C ASP A 69 -21.49 15.85 6.81
N PHE A 70 -20.38 15.29 6.32
CA PHE A 70 -19.01 15.55 6.79
C PHE A 70 -18.09 15.99 5.64
N PRO A 71 -18.29 17.20 5.08
CA PRO A 71 -17.57 17.68 3.89
C PRO A 71 -16.06 17.85 4.10
N GLU A 72 -15.59 17.97 5.34
CA GLU A 72 -14.17 18.01 5.72
C GLU A 72 -13.39 16.78 5.25
N LEU A 73 -14.05 15.61 5.13
CA LEU A 73 -13.44 14.39 4.60
C LEU A 73 -12.93 14.60 3.16
N MET A 74 -13.51 15.51 2.38
CA MET A 74 -13.02 15.80 1.03
C MET A 74 -11.60 16.38 1.01
N ASN A 75 -11.10 16.91 2.12
CA ASN A 75 -9.75 17.45 2.19
C ASN A 75 -8.69 16.40 1.83
N ILE A 76 -8.78 15.19 2.39
CA ILE A 76 -7.81 14.13 2.07
C ILE A 76 -7.91 13.70 0.60
N ALA A 77 -9.13 13.61 0.06
CA ALA A 77 -9.36 13.26 -1.35
C ALA A 77 -8.75 14.29 -2.31
N ARG A 78 -8.82 15.58 -1.97
CA ARG A 78 -8.18 16.67 -2.72
C ARG A 78 -6.66 16.61 -2.62
N ILE A 79 -6.10 16.41 -1.43
CA ILE A 79 -4.65 16.35 -1.24
C ILE A 79 -4.03 15.15 -1.96
N ILE A 80 -4.69 14.00 -1.98
CA ILE A 80 -4.24 12.83 -2.75
C ILE A 80 -4.22 13.16 -4.25
N PHE A 81 -5.26 13.81 -4.77
CA PHE A 81 -5.32 14.25 -6.17
C PHE A 81 -4.17 15.19 -6.50
N ASP A 82 -4.04 16.29 -5.76
CA ASP A 82 -3.04 17.34 -5.99
C ASP A 82 -1.60 16.84 -5.85
N THR A 83 -1.39 15.82 -5.01
CA THR A 83 -0.09 15.15 -4.86
C THR A 83 0.19 14.24 -6.05
N SER A 84 -0.76 13.38 -6.42
CA SER A 84 -0.62 12.46 -7.55
C SER A 84 -0.34 13.20 -8.85
N CYS A 85 -1.17 14.19 -9.20
CA CYS A 85 -1.00 14.96 -10.43
C CYS A 85 0.31 15.74 -10.45
N ALA A 86 0.77 16.28 -9.31
CA ALA A 86 2.06 16.97 -9.27
C ALA A 86 3.24 16.03 -9.53
N LEU A 87 3.18 14.81 -9.02
CA LEU A 87 4.21 13.79 -9.19
C LEU A 87 4.25 13.21 -10.60
N GLU A 88 3.08 12.97 -11.21
CA GLU A 88 2.95 12.46 -12.58
C GLU A 88 3.64 13.34 -13.62
N THR A 89 3.73 14.65 -13.40
CA THR A 89 4.44 15.56 -14.32
C THR A 89 5.96 15.34 -14.38
N ARG A 90 6.53 14.49 -13.52
CA ARG A 90 7.98 14.31 -13.34
C ARG A 90 8.45 12.86 -13.47
N LEU A 91 7.66 11.98 -14.05
CA LEU A 91 7.99 10.55 -14.13
C LEU A 91 9.31 10.27 -14.87
N ASP A 92 9.65 11.09 -15.87
CA ASP A 92 10.86 10.93 -16.68
C ASP A 92 12.11 11.58 -16.06
N ASP A 93 11.97 12.27 -14.93
CA ASP A 93 13.07 12.94 -14.21
C ASP A 93 13.03 12.56 -12.73
N PRO A 94 13.71 11.45 -12.33
CA PRO A 94 13.64 10.92 -10.97
C PRO A 94 14.10 11.91 -9.89
N ALA A 95 15.13 12.70 -10.15
CA ALA A 95 15.63 13.69 -9.21
C ALA A 95 14.57 14.77 -8.96
N GLN A 96 13.94 15.29 -10.02
CA GLN A 96 12.89 16.28 -9.89
C GLN A 96 11.59 15.70 -9.32
N TYR A 97 11.28 14.43 -9.57
CA TYR A 97 10.18 13.72 -8.92
C TYR A 97 10.37 13.70 -7.40
N LEU A 98 11.54 13.27 -6.92
CA LEU A 98 11.84 13.17 -5.49
C LEU A 98 11.80 14.54 -4.80
N ARG A 99 12.32 15.59 -5.46
CA ARG A 99 12.20 16.97 -4.95
C ARG A 99 10.75 17.46 -4.93
N MET A 100 9.91 17.06 -5.88
CA MET A 100 8.49 17.37 -5.86
C MET A 100 7.77 16.63 -4.72
N LEU A 101 8.07 15.35 -4.52
CA LEU A 101 7.55 14.56 -3.42
C LEU A 101 7.92 15.20 -2.07
N GLN A 102 9.18 15.61 -1.89
CA GLN A 102 9.64 16.31 -0.69
C GLN A 102 8.82 17.58 -0.39
N LYS A 103 8.45 18.36 -1.41
CA LYS A 103 7.61 19.56 -1.24
C LYS A 103 6.17 19.22 -0.86
N LYS A 104 5.65 18.07 -1.29
CA LYS A 104 4.25 17.67 -1.10
C LYS A 104 4.03 16.83 0.16
N ILE A 105 5.03 16.06 0.59
CA ILE A 105 4.90 15.06 1.68
C ILE A 105 4.41 15.70 2.99
N GLY A 106 4.86 16.91 3.32
CA GLY A 106 4.41 17.60 4.54
C GLY A 106 2.94 18.01 4.51
N LYS A 107 2.37 18.33 3.34
CA LYS A 107 0.92 18.57 3.21
C LYS A 107 0.13 17.26 3.24
N PHE A 108 0.67 16.21 2.63
CA PHE A 108 0.06 14.89 2.69
C PHE A 108 -0.02 14.37 4.12
N GLN A 109 1.07 14.47 4.87
CA GLN A 109 1.13 14.13 6.30
C GLN A 109 0.02 14.82 7.11
N LYS A 110 -0.07 16.15 7.01
CA LYS A 110 -1.10 16.91 7.74
C LYS A 110 -2.53 16.48 7.39
N ALA A 111 -2.76 16.12 6.12
CA ALA A 111 -4.07 15.65 5.68
C ALA A 111 -4.39 14.25 6.22
N VAL A 112 -3.40 13.35 6.31
CA VAL A 112 -3.55 12.03 6.93
C VAL A 112 -3.83 12.16 8.43
N GLU A 113 -3.07 13.02 9.13
CA GLU A 113 -3.29 13.32 10.55
C GLU A 113 -4.71 13.84 10.80
N GLN A 114 -5.16 14.81 9.99
CA GLN A 114 -6.51 15.36 10.10
C GLN A 114 -7.59 14.30 9.77
N PHE A 115 -7.36 13.46 8.76
CA PHE A 115 -8.29 12.39 8.43
C PHE A 115 -8.52 11.42 9.60
N HIS A 116 -7.49 11.13 10.40
CA HIS A 116 -7.64 10.30 11.60
C HIS A 116 -8.49 10.94 12.70
N ILE A 117 -8.63 12.27 12.70
CA ILE A 117 -9.49 13.02 13.62
C ILE A 117 -10.92 13.07 13.09
N ASP A 118 -11.08 13.31 11.79
CA ASP A 118 -12.39 13.56 11.16
C ASP A 118 -13.15 12.25 10.86
N ALA A 119 -12.46 11.23 10.35
CA ALA A 119 -13.10 9.98 9.91
C ALA A 119 -13.94 9.30 11.01
N PRO A 120 -13.49 9.18 12.28
CA PRO A 120 -14.31 8.59 13.34
C PRO A 120 -15.54 9.41 13.73
N GLN A 121 -15.56 10.71 13.44
CA GLN A 121 -16.73 11.57 13.66
C GLN A 121 -17.80 11.31 12.60
N ALA A 122 -17.38 11.02 11.36
CA ALA A 122 -18.26 10.67 10.27
C ALA A 122 -18.80 9.23 10.39
N SER A 123 -17.93 8.24 10.65
CA SER A 123 -18.31 6.84 10.73
C SER A 123 -17.25 5.97 11.40
N THR A 124 -17.69 5.00 12.20
CA THR A 124 -16.83 3.98 12.81
C THR A 124 -16.81 2.67 11.99
N HIS A 125 -17.41 2.67 10.80
CA HIS A 125 -17.44 1.50 9.92
C HIS A 125 -16.03 1.06 9.50
N THR A 126 -15.85 -0.24 9.27
CA THR A 126 -14.55 -0.84 8.92
C THR A 126 -13.86 -0.16 7.75
N ASN A 127 -14.62 0.35 6.77
CA ASN A 127 -14.04 1.06 5.61
C ASN A 127 -13.25 2.31 6.02
N PHE A 128 -13.74 3.12 6.96
CA PHE A 128 -13.04 4.32 7.44
C PHE A 128 -11.80 3.95 8.25
N VAL A 129 -11.90 2.91 9.08
CA VAL A 129 -10.75 2.37 9.83
C VAL A 129 -9.66 1.89 8.88
N GLN A 130 -10.01 1.11 7.85
CA GLN A 130 -9.06 0.60 6.86
C GLN A 130 -8.50 1.72 5.97
N ALA A 131 -9.31 2.73 5.63
CA ALA A 131 -8.85 3.91 4.92
C ALA A 131 -7.76 4.64 5.71
N GLY A 132 -7.97 4.86 7.01
CA GLY A 132 -6.97 5.48 7.88
C GLY A 132 -5.66 4.69 7.92
N ILE A 133 -5.74 3.37 8.14
CA ILE A 133 -4.56 2.49 8.13
C ILE A 133 -3.83 2.57 6.78
N SER A 134 -4.57 2.46 5.67
CA SER A 134 -3.99 2.51 4.33
C SER A 134 -3.30 3.84 4.03
N LEU A 135 -3.85 4.96 4.51
CA LEU A 135 -3.25 6.28 4.35
C LEU A 135 -1.98 6.44 5.16
N GLN A 136 -1.99 6.00 6.42
CA GLN A 136 -0.81 6.02 7.27
C GLN A 136 0.32 5.17 6.68
N THR A 137 0.02 3.93 6.24
CA THR A 137 1.01 3.08 5.56
C THR A 137 1.55 3.75 4.30
N SER A 138 0.68 4.39 3.50
CA SER A 138 1.13 5.10 2.30
C SER A 138 2.06 6.27 2.61
N LEU A 139 1.78 7.02 3.69
CA LEU A 139 2.61 8.11 4.14
C LEU A 139 3.99 7.62 4.61
N ASP A 140 4.02 6.61 5.47
CA ASP A 140 5.26 6.05 6.03
C ASP A 140 6.15 5.47 4.93
N ASP A 141 5.56 4.75 3.98
CA ASP A 141 6.28 4.20 2.83
C ASP A 141 6.82 5.31 1.93
N LEU A 142 6.03 6.35 1.63
CA LEU A 142 6.50 7.48 0.83
C LEU A 142 7.64 8.24 1.51
N GLN A 143 7.57 8.46 2.82
CA GLN A 143 8.65 9.09 3.58
C GLN A 143 9.93 8.25 3.53
N SER A 144 9.81 6.94 3.73
CA SER A 144 10.93 5.99 3.66
C SER A 144 11.56 5.96 2.27
N LEU A 145 10.73 5.89 1.22
CA LEU A 145 11.16 5.91 -0.17
C LEU A 145 11.80 7.25 -0.54
N LEU A 146 11.25 8.37 -0.07
CA LEU A 146 11.81 9.69 -0.30
C LEU A 146 13.20 9.81 0.32
N GLN A 147 13.37 9.40 1.58
CA GLN A 147 14.66 9.43 2.26
C GLN A 147 15.69 8.56 1.51
N LEU A 148 15.29 7.35 1.12
CA LEU A 148 16.15 6.46 0.35
C LEU A 148 16.52 7.06 -1.01
N GLY A 149 15.54 7.56 -1.77
CA GLY A 149 15.75 8.15 -3.08
C GLY A 149 16.69 9.36 -3.06
N LEU A 150 16.55 10.24 -2.06
CA LEU A 150 17.44 11.41 -1.91
C LEU A 150 18.87 11.03 -1.50
N SER A 151 19.09 9.83 -0.96
CA SER A 151 20.43 9.33 -0.61
C SER A 151 21.16 8.65 -1.77
N LEU A 152 20.45 8.33 -2.86
CA LEU A 152 21.00 7.69 -4.04
C LEU A 152 21.61 8.75 -4.99
N PRO A 153 22.69 8.41 -5.72
CA PRO A 153 23.22 9.27 -6.76
C PRO A 153 22.15 9.51 -7.86
N GLU A 154 22.18 10.71 -8.45
CA GLU A 154 21.35 11.07 -9.61
C GLU A 154 21.76 10.26 -10.86
#